data_AF-A0A651DL06-F1
#
_entry.id   AF-A0A651DL06-F1
#
_cell.length_a   1.000
_cell.length_b   1.000
_cell.length_c   1.000
_cell.angle_alpha   90.00
_cell.angle_beta   90.00
_cell.angle_gamma   90.00
#
_symmetry.space_group_name_H-M   'P 1'
#
loop_
_entity.id
_entity.type
_entity.pdbx_description
1 polymer ?
#
loop_
_entity_poly.entity_id
_entity_poly.type
_entity_poly.pdbx_seq_one_letter_code
_entity_poly.pdbx_strand_id
1 'polypeptide(L)'
;MKERMMPDSPDQYMTDSSFQLLLLLSRLELSDEQIQAVSSLIPLIDDWERFTRQASERFVLPIVHSHLSKRWKQQVPEPHIDLMKLQAFHSILHNLNITSEFQHTVRDVLLPLQVPHLCFKGPSLAFQYYSEPSQRLCRDVDILVSQKDLPKVLHYALSNGYQPYDPEELTSSEESLAFIASHQKVVTLLSPRNVAIEFHTKIDNTGSVFRAAQMLEKRQPTSINGVNTWVMPINELFVYLCWHHTKHYWSRLHWLVDITAIRNHQDFKLEEVLACAEEYALGSTVRSCLEMMDYFSAPTQNSIEDLTPNTRELVRTSILAMHGDVEFEHSLSRKKPTPDFSFAWQTSNAHIWQWKLLGWKRIFRPTYDNYIAWPLTKRWQWIYRLIRPFNEAYIRFDQKRNN
;
A
#
# COMPACT_ATOMS: atom_id res chain seq x y z
N MET A 1 -4.68 1.72 -32.96
CA MET A 1 -4.05 0.59 -32.25
C MET A 1 -2.68 1.06 -31.80
N LYS A 2 -2.49 1.37 -30.52
CA LYS A 2 -1.12 1.58 -29.99
C LYS A 2 -0.38 0.26 -30.18
N GLU A 3 0.80 0.29 -30.78
CA GLU A 3 1.72 -0.84 -30.77
C GLU A 3 1.84 -1.35 -29.34
N ARG A 4 1.43 -2.60 -29.11
CA ARG A 4 1.82 -3.32 -27.90
C ARG A 4 3.33 -3.48 -27.98
N MET A 5 4.08 -2.53 -27.43
CA MET A 5 5.46 -2.77 -27.04
C MET A 5 5.43 -4.04 -26.20
N MET A 6 6.11 -5.09 -26.67
CA MET A 6 6.50 -6.19 -25.81
C MET A 6 7.18 -5.54 -24.60
N PRO A 7 6.82 -5.89 -23.35
CA PRO A 7 7.47 -5.27 -22.20
C PRO A 7 8.97 -5.53 -22.33
N ASP A 8 9.76 -4.44 -22.35
CA ASP A 8 11.21 -4.52 -22.37
C ASP A 8 11.68 -5.46 -21.24
N SER A 9 12.81 -6.17 -21.45
CA SER A 9 13.30 -7.08 -20.42
C SER A 9 13.68 -6.31 -19.15
N PRO A 10 13.57 -6.91 -17.95
CA PRO A 10 14.02 -6.26 -16.72
C PRO A 10 15.45 -5.71 -16.81
N ASP A 11 16.33 -6.44 -17.50
CA ASP A 11 17.72 -6.04 -17.72
C ASP A 11 17.84 -4.77 -18.58
N GLN A 12 16.98 -4.60 -19.58
CA GLN A 12 16.94 -3.39 -20.42
C GLN A 12 16.43 -2.17 -19.63
N TYR A 13 15.49 -2.34 -18.70
CA TYR A 13 15.12 -1.24 -17.81
C TYR A 13 16.23 -0.89 -16.82
N MET A 14 17.00 -1.88 -16.36
CA MET A 14 18.12 -1.65 -15.46
C MET A 14 19.30 -0.93 -16.11
N THR A 15 19.38 -0.85 -17.44
CA THR A 15 20.39 -0.04 -18.14
C THR A 15 19.96 1.42 -18.36
N ASP A 16 18.68 1.76 -18.11
CA ASP A 16 18.20 3.15 -18.19
C ASP A 16 18.78 3.99 -17.05
N SER A 17 19.59 4.99 -17.40
CA SER A 17 20.23 5.90 -16.44
C SER A 17 19.20 6.67 -15.62
N SER A 18 18.03 7.00 -16.19
CA SER A 18 16.95 7.67 -15.45
C SER A 18 16.40 6.78 -14.34
N PHE A 19 16.12 5.50 -14.66
CA PHE A 19 15.65 4.55 -13.67
C PHE A 19 16.69 4.24 -12.60
N GLN A 20 17.96 4.03 -12.97
CA GLN A 20 19.06 3.84 -12.02
C GLN A 20 19.20 5.03 -11.06
N LEU A 21 19.13 6.26 -11.58
CA LEU A 21 19.17 7.47 -10.78
C LEU A 21 17.97 7.56 -9.82
N LEU A 22 16.76 7.23 -10.27
CA LEU A 22 15.58 7.19 -9.40
C LEU A 22 15.72 6.14 -8.27
N LEU A 23 16.23 4.95 -8.58
CA LEU A 23 16.48 3.91 -7.58
C LEU A 23 17.47 4.42 -6.51
N LEU A 24 18.56 5.06 -6.94
CA LEU A 24 19.56 5.65 -6.04
C LEU A 24 18.99 6.75 -5.15
N LEU A 25 18.13 7.60 -5.68
CA LEU A 25 17.54 8.72 -4.94
C LEU A 25 16.30 8.33 -4.12
N SER A 26 15.82 7.08 -4.22
CA SER A 26 14.66 6.56 -3.47
C SER A 26 15.08 6.01 -2.09
N ARG A 27 15.74 6.84 -1.29
CA ARG A 27 16.18 6.54 0.09
C ARG A 27 16.48 7.83 0.86
N LEU A 28 16.39 7.81 2.18
CA LEU A 28 16.57 9.02 3.01
C LEU A 28 18.01 9.52 3.03
N GLU A 29 18.97 8.60 3.06
CA GLU A 29 20.40 8.90 3.15
C GLU A 29 21.18 8.14 2.08
N LEU A 30 22.27 8.74 1.61
CA LEU A 30 23.13 8.18 0.57
C LEU A 30 24.51 7.87 1.16
N SER A 31 25.06 6.69 0.85
CA SER A 31 26.47 6.38 1.12
C SER A 31 27.39 7.16 0.18
N ASP A 32 28.70 7.21 0.49
CA ASP A 32 29.68 7.88 -0.37
C ASP A 32 29.76 7.25 -1.76
N GLU A 33 29.65 5.92 -1.86
CA GLU A 33 29.61 5.20 -3.14
C GLU A 33 28.36 5.57 -3.95
N GLN A 34 27.21 5.70 -3.28
CA GLN A 34 25.95 6.09 -3.91
C GLN A 34 26.00 7.54 -4.40
N ILE A 35 26.62 8.44 -3.63
CA ILE A 35 26.86 9.84 -4.03
C ILE A 35 27.72 9.91 -5.30
N GLN A 36 28.78 9.10 -5.38
CA GLN A 36 29.62 9.02 -6.57
C GLN A 36 28.83 8.49 -7.77
N ALA A 37 28.05 7.43 -7.60
CA ALA A 37 27.21 6.86 -8.65
C ALA A 37 26.16 7.86 -9.15
N VAL A 38 25.47 8.59 -8.26
CA VAL A 38 24.54 9.66 -8.63
C VAL A 38 25.25 10.73 -9.46
N SER A 39 26.43 11.18 -9.03
CA SER A 39 27.21 12.20 -9.74
C SER A 39 27.61 11.76 -11.15
N SER A 40 27.88 10.46 -11.36
CA SER A 40 28.14 9.91 -12.70
C SER A 40 26.91 9.75 -13.58
N LEU A 41 25.71 9.59 -13.00
CA LEU A 41 24.47 9.37 -13.75
C LEU A 41 23.80 10.67 -14.19
N ILE A 42 23.90 11.75 -13.40
CA ILE A 42 23.26 13.04 -13.71
C ILE A 42 23.60 13.55 -15.12
N PRO A 43 24.86 13.52 -15.59
CA PRO A 43 25.20 13.97 -16.95
C PRO A 43 24.61 13.11 -18.07
N LEU A 44 24.12 11.90 -17.76
CA LEU A 44 23.54 10.96 -18.72
C LEU A 44 22.02 11.13 -18.86
N ILE A 45 21.41 12.05 -18.11
CA ILE A 45 19.97 12.30 -18.15
C ILE A 45 19.65 13.30 -19.26
N ASP A 46 19.16 12.79 -20.39
CA ASP A 46 18.79 13.60 -21.56
C ASP A 46 17.40 14.22 -21.44
N ASP A 47 16.47 13.58 -20.71
CA ASP A 47 15.06 14.01 -20.57
C ASP A 47 14.67 14.15 -19.10
N TRP A 48 14.96 15.32 -18.54
CA TRP A 48 14.60 15.69 -17.17
C TRP A 48 13.09 15.83 -16.94
N GLU A 49 12.30 16.08 -17.98
CA GLU A 49 10.84 16.16 -17.88
C GLU A 49 10.25 14.77 -17.66
N ARG A 50 10.68 13.77 -18.46
CA ARG A 50 10.35 12.37 -18.23
C ARG A 50 10.82 11.88 -16.87
N PHE A 51 12.05 12.21 -16.47
CA PHE A 51 12.57 11.84 -15.14
C PHE A 51 11.68 12.40 -14.03
N THR A 52 11.29 13.68 -14.12
CA THR A 52 10.38 14.34 -13.15
C THR A 52 9.02 13.64 -13.09
N ARG A 53 8.42 13.36 -14.25
CA ARG A 53 7.14 12.62 -14.34
C ARG A 53 7.25 11.24 -13.71
N GLN A 54 8.31 10.50 -14.03
CA GLN A 54 8.56 9.17 -13.49
C GLN A 54 8.74 9.18 -11.96
N ALA A 55 9.43 10.19 -11.41
CA ALA A 55 9.57 10.38 -9.97
C ALA A 55 8.22 10.66 -9.30
N SER A 56 7.37 11.49 -9.92
CA SER A 56 6.02 11.80 -9.43
C SER A 56 5.12 10.57 -9.42
N GLU A 57 5.03 9.86 -10.54
CA GLU A 57 4.24 8.62 -10.67
C GLU A 57 4.69 7.54 -9.69
N ARG A 58 5.97 7.50 -9.34
CA ARG A 58 6.55 6.53 -8.39
C ARG A 58 6.56 7.03 -6.95
N PHE A 59 5.98 8.21 -6.69
CA PHE A 59 5.83 8.85 -5.38
C PHE A 59 7.13 9.19 -4.65
N VAL A 60 8.19 9.45 -5.41
CA VAL A 60 9.51 9.78 -4.86
C VAL A 60 9.96 11.18 -5.24
N LEU A 61 9.11 11.96 -5.93
CA LEU A 61 9.48 13.31 -6.36
C LEU A 61 9.94 14.23 -5.20
N PRO A 62 9.27 14.30 -4.03
CA PRO A 62 9.73 15.18 -2.95
C PRO A 62 11.14 14.82 -2.44
N ILE A 63 11.44 13.52 -2.30
CA ILE A 63 12.75 13.06 -1.82
C ILE A 63 13.83 13.21 -2.90
N VAL A 64 13.51 12.91 -4.16
CA VAL A 64 14.40 13.12 -5.32
C VAL A 64 14.77 14.60 -5.44
N HIS A 65 13.77 15.49 -5.41
CA HIS A 65 13.99 16.93 -5.42
C HIS A 65 14.84 17.39 -4.23
N SER A 66 14.58 16.87 -3.01
CA SER A 66 15.38 17.20 -1.82
C SER A 66 16.86 16.85 -2.01
N HIS A 67 17.17 15.66 -2.54
CA HIS A 67 18.56 15.26 -2.81
C HIS A 67 19.22 16.14 -3.87
N LEU A 68 18.57 16.29 -5.02
CA LEU A 68 19.11 17.06 -6.14
C LEU A 68 19.32 18.54 -5.75
N SER A 69 18.36 19.16 -5.09
CA SER A 69 18.45 20.57 -4.67
C SER A 69 19.51 20.82 -3.59
N LYS A 70 19.77 19.85 -2.70
CA LYS A 70 20.78 20.00 -1.63
C LYS A 70 22.21 19.80 -2.14
N ARG A 71 22.45 18.83 -3.02
CA ARG A 71 23.82 18.40 -3.38
C ARG A 71 24.19 18.61 -4.84
N TRP A 72 23.23 18.57 -5.77
CA TRP A 72 23.49 18.61 -7.21
C TRP A 72 22.76 19.73 -7.95
N LYS A 73 22.33 20.78 -7.24
CA LYS A 73 21.54 21.88 -7.82
C LYS A 73 22.19 22.50 -9.06
N GLN A 74 23.51 22.63 -9.06
CA GLN A 74 24.26 23.22 -10.18
C GLN A 74 24.49 22.26 -11.36
N GLN A 75 24.23 20.96 -11.18
CA GLN A 75 24.43 19.93 -12.20
C GLN A 75 23.13 19.55 -12.91
N VAL A 76 21.98 19.99 -12.39
CA VAL A 76 20.66 19.80 -13.01
C VAL A 76 20.23 21.12 -13.64
N PRO A 77 19.66 21.12 -14.86
CA PRO A 77 19.21 22.36 -15.48
C PRO A 77 18.14 23.07 -14.62
N GLU A 78 18.33 24.38 -14.38
CA GLU A 78 17.53 25.18 -13.46
C GLU A 78 16.01 25.06 -13.68
N PRO A 79 15.46 25.10 -14.92
CA PRO A 79 14.02 24.98 -15.14
C PRO A 79 13.43 23.67 -14.59
N HIS A 80 14.21 22.58 -14.58
CA HIS A 80 13.74 21.29 -14.10
C HIS A 80 13.79 21.18 -12.58
N ILE A 81 14.79 21.77 -11.92
CA ILE A 81 14.79 21.87 -10.45
C ILE A 81 13.58 22.66 -9.95
N ASP A 82 13.26 23.78 -10.59
CA ASP A 82 12.12 24.60 -10.20
C ASP A 82 10.78 23.91 -10.49
N LEU A 83 10.66 23.19 -11.60
CA LEU A 83 9.48 22.36 -11.90
C LEU A 83 9.29 21.27 -10.82
N MET A 84 10.36 20.55 -10.47
CA MET A 84 10.31 19.54 -9.42
C MET A 84 9.91 20.16 -8.07
N LYS A 85 10.44 21.35 -7.75
CA LYS A 85 10.10 22.08 -6.53
C LYS A 85 8.61 22.42 -6.47
N LEU A 86 8.05 22.95 -7.55
CA LEU A 86 6.62 23.31 -7.63
C LEU A 86 5.72 22.07 -7.45
N GLN A 87 6.03 20.99 -8.15
CA GLN A 87 5.27 19.74 -8.04
C GLN A 87 5.41 19.08 -6.66
N ALA A 88 6.62 19.08 -6.09
CA ALA A 88 6.87 18.61 -4.73
C ALA A 88 6.12 19.49 -3.70
N PHE A 89 6.02 20.80 -3.92
CA PHE A 89 5.29 21.69 -3.03
C PHE A 89 3.78 21.39 -3.02
N HIS A 90 3.16 21.16 -4.19
CA HIS A 90 1.75 20.73 -4.26
C HIS A 90 1.51 19.41 -3.51
N SER A 91 2.44 18.46 -3.68
CA SER A 91 2.46 17.19 -2.98
C SER A 91 2.53 17.34 -1.45
N ILE A 92 3.37 18.25 -0.97
CA ILE A 92 3.50 18.57 0.47
C ILE A 92 2.23 19.22 1.01
N LEU A 93 1.62 20.16 0.29
CA LEU A 93 0.35 20.77 0.69
C LEU A 93 -0.75 19.73 0.83
N HIS A 94 -0.83 18.76 -0.10
CA HIS A 94 -1.77 17.65 0.01
C HIS A 94 -1.51 16.79 1.25
N ASN A 95 -0.24 16.44 1.53
CA ASN A 95 0.14 15.70 2.73
C ASN A 95 -0.23 16.44 4.03
N LEU A 96 -0.12 17.77 4.07
CA LEU A 96 -0.54 18.56 5.23
C LEU A 96 -2.05 18.46 5.46
N ASN A 97 -2.85 18.46 4.39
CA ASN A 97 -4.30 18.26 4.49
C ASN A 97 -4.63 16.85 5.03
N ILE A 98 -3.97 15.81 4.52
CA ILE A 98 -4.11 14.43 5.03
C ILE A 98 -3.70 14.34 6.49
N THR A 99 -2.59 14.98 6.87
CA THR A 99 -2.12 15.00 8.26
C THR A 99 -3.12 15.67 9.19
N SER A 100 -3.70 16.79 8.76
CA SER A 100 -4.74 17.49 9.52
C SER A 100 -5.99 16.62 9.70
N GLU A 101 -6.40 15.91 8.63
CA GLU A 101 -7.52 14.99 8.70
C GLU A 101 -7.22 13.78 9.59
N PHE A 102 -6.02 13.23 9.53
CA PHE A 102 -5.56 12.15 10.40
C PHE A 102 -5.68 12.58 11.88
N GLN A 103 -5.16 13.76 12.22
CA GLN A 103 -5.25 14.30 13.58
C GLN A 103 -6.70 14.49 14.02
N HIS A 104 -7.56 15.04 13.14
CA HIS A 104 -8.98 15.21 13.40
C HIS A 104 -9.68 13.87 13.63
N THR A 105 -9.46 12.90 12.75
CA THR A 105 -10.06 11.56 12.86
C THR A 105 -9.66 10.88 14.16
N VAL A 106 -8.38 10.91 14.53
CA VAL A 106 -7.94 10.30 15.80
C VAL A 106 -8.52 11.05 17.00
N ARG A 107 -8.28 12.36 17.08
CA ARG A 107 -8.62 13.18 18.27
C ARG A 107 -10.11 13.37 18.47
N ASP A 108 -10.84 13.60 17.39
CA ASP A 108 -12.22 14.09 17.43
C ASP A 108 -13.24 12.98 17.08
N VAL A 109 -12.80 11.86 16.50
CA VAL A 109 -13.66 10.71 16.20
C VAL A 109 -13.31 9.50 17.05
N LEU A 110 -12.09 8.95 16.93
CA LEU A 110 -11.76 7.65 17.51
C LEU A 110 -11.62 7.70 19.03
N LEU A 111 -10.89 8.69 19.57
CA LEU A 111 -10.66 8.83 21.01
C LEU A 111 -11.97 9.13 21.79
N PRO A 112 -12.83 10.07 21.39
CA PRO A 112 -14.08 10.35 22.11
C PRO A 112 -15.06 9.17 22.06
N LEU A 113 -15.07 8.43 20.94
CA LEU A 113 -15.86 7.21 20.81
C LEU A 113 -15.24 6.02 21.56
N GLN A 114 -14.05 6.16 22.15
CA GLN A 114 -13.32 5.10 22.85
C GLN A 114 -13.15 3.84 21.98
N VAL A 115 -12.89 4.03 20.68
CA VAL A 115 -12.73 2.93 19.74
C VAL A 115 -11.28 2.43 19.76
N PRO A 116 -11.03 1.15 20.08
CA PRO A 116 -9.72 0.55 19.86
C PRO A 116 -9.36 0.64 18.38
N HIS A 117 -8.25 1.29 18.07
CA HIS A 117 -7.80 1.52 16.71
C HIS A 117 -6.30 1.32 16.58
N LEU A 118 -5.81 1.17 15.34
CA LEU A 118 -4.40 1.08 15.01
C LEU A 118 -4.15 1.77 13.67
N CYS A 119 -3.24 2.74 13.65
CA CYS A 119 -2.81 3.48 12.47
C CYS A 119 -1.46 2.94 11.98
N PHE A 120 -1.37 2.44 10.76
CA PHE A 120 -0.22 1.60 10.37
C PHE A 120 0.43 1.96 9.02
N LYS A 121 0.00 3.04 8.37
CA LYS A 121 0.56 3.55 7.10
C LYS A 121 0.38 5.07 7.04
N GLY A 122 0.58 5.64 5.85
CA GLY A 122 0.21 7.02 5.59
C GLY A 122 0.97 7.98 6.53
N PRO A 123 0.26 8.91 7.18
CA PRO A 123 0.86 9.82 8.16
C PRO A 123 1.56 9.11 9.31
N SER A 124 1.04 8.00 9.85
CA SER A 124 1.68 7.36 11.00
C SER A 124 3.06 6.80 10.66
N LEU A 125 3.24 6.26 9.44
CA LEU A 125 4.55 5.81 8.97
C LEU A 125 5.49 7.00 8.72
N ALA A 126 4.99 8.03 8.03
CA ALA A 126 5.77 9.24 7.74
C ALA A 126 6.38 9.86 9.01
N PHE A 127 5.55 10.13 10.02
CA PHE A 127 5.99 10.83 11.24
C PHE A 127 6.84 9.98 12.18
N GLN A 128 6.80 8.64 12.06
CA GLN A 128 7.63 7.76 12.90
C GLN A 128 9.03 7.54 12.32
N TYR A 129 9.13 7.39 11.01
CA TYR A 129 10.34 6.82 10.40
C TYR A 129 11.05 7.77 9.44
N TYR A 130 10.40 8.84 8.96
CA TYR A 130 11.06 9.83 8.12
C TYR A 130 11.57 10.98 8.97
N SER A 131 12.82 11.38 8.73
CA SER A 131 13.39 12.60 9.34
C SER A 131 12.60 13.85 8.96
N GLU A 132 12.12 13.90 7.72
CA GLU A 132 11.23 14.95 7.21
C GLU A 132 9.92 14.30 6.71
N PRO A 133 8.85 14.25 7.53
CA PRO A 133 7.60 13.55 7.19
C PRO A 133 6.97 14.00 5.86
N SER A 134 7.22 15.25 5.44
CA SER A 134 6.75 15.80 4.18
C SER A 134 7.34 15.14 2.94
N GLN A 135 8.45 14.40 3.07
CA GLN A 135 9.06 13.67 1.96
C GLN A 135 8.26 12.42 1.56
N ARG A 136 7.45 11.86 2.48
CA ARG A 136 6.61 10.69 2.21
C ARG A 136 5.25 11.10 1.69
N LEU A 137 4.95 10.79 0.43
CA LEU A 137 3.61 11.03 -0.11
C LEU A 137 2.57 10.09 0.50
N CYS A 138 1.45 10.66 0.93
CA CYS A 138 0.28 9.94 1.42
C CYS A 138 -0.88 10.19 0.46
N ARG A 139 -1.76 9.19 0.28
CA ARG A 139 -3.00 9.33 -0.49
C ARG A 139 -4.24 9.32 0.39
N ASP A 140 -4.13 8.63 1.51
CA ASP A 140 -5.22 8.24 2.37
C ASP A 140 -4.73 8.13 3.82
N VAL A 141 -5.69 7.88 4.71
CA VAL A 141 -5.48 7.54 6.11
C VAL A 141 -5.96 6.11 6.35
N ASP A 142 -5.04 5.20 6.64
CA ASP A 142 -5.35 3.81 6.99
C ASP A 142 -5.53 3.64 8.51
N ILE A 143 -6.73 3.22 8.91
CA ILE A 143 -7.06 2.94 10.31
C ILE A 143 -7.69 1.55 10.43
N LEU A 144 -7.09 0.68 11.22
CA LEU A 144 -7.68 -0.59 11.63
C LEU A 144 -8.58 -0.37 12.84
N VAL A 145 -9.82 -0.88 12.77
CA VAL A 145 -10.77 -0.94 13.88
C VAL A 145 -11.35 -2.34 14.01
N SER A 146 -12.00 -2.63 15.13
CA SER A 146 -12.71 -3.89 15.28
C SER A 146 -13.98 -3.92 14.43
N GLN A 147 -14.38 -5.10 13.94
CA GLN A 147 -15.68 -5.27 13.25
C GLN A 147 -16.86 -4.83 14.12
N LYS A 148 -16.74 -4.97 15.45
CA LYS A 148 -17.79 -4.57 16.39
C LYS A 148 -17.92 -3.05 16.48
N ASP A 149 -16.81 -2.32 16.38
CA ASP A 149 -16.78 -0.87 16.56
C ASP A 149 -16.93 -0.10 15.26
N LEU A 150 -16.69 -0.72 14.10
CA LEU A 150 -16.84 -0.08 12.79
C LEU A 150 -18.21 0.60 12.60
N PRO A 151 -19.36 -0.02 12.91
CA PRO A 151 -20.67 0.66 12.78
C PRO A 151 -20.75 1.97 13.58
N LYS A 152 -20.16 2.02 14.77
CA LYS A 152 -20.14 3.21 15.62
C LYS A 152 -19.35 4.35 14.97
N VAL A 153 -18.18 4.03 14.42
CA VAL A 153 -17.32 4.99 13.70
C VAL A 153 -18.03 5.51 12.46
N LEU A 154 -18.57 4.62 11.63
CA LEU A 154 -19.25 5.00 10.40
C LEU A 154 -20.50 5.85 10.67
N HIS A 155 -21.31 5.47 11.67
CA HIS A 155 -22.48 6.26 12.03
C HIS A 155 -22.11 7.69 12.43
N TYR A 156 -21.08 7.85 13.27
CA TYR A 156 -20.58 9.16 13.65
C TYR A 156 -20.06 9.94 12.44
N ALA A 157 -19.19 9.33 11.63
CA ALA A 157 -18.58 10.00 10.48
C ALA A 157 -19.65 10.50 9.48
N LEU A 158 -20.58 9.62 9.08
CA LEU A 158 -21.66 9.98 8.15
C LEU A 158 -22.57 11.08 8.72
N SER A 159 -22.82 11.08 10.03
CA SER A 159 -23.60 12.14 10.69
C SER A 159 -22.86 13.47 10.81
N ASN A 160 -21.54 13.48 10.62
CA ASN A 160 -20.68 14.66 10.71
C ASN A 160 -20.09 15.06 9.34
N GLY A 161 -20.80 14.75 8.26
CA GLY A 161 -20.50 15.28 6.92
C GLY A 161 -19.49 14.48 6.11
N TYR A 162 -18.98 13.36 6.62
CA TYR A 162 -18.20 12.44 5.81
C TYR A 162 -19.09 11.80 4.75
N GLN A 163 -18.57 11.66 3.54
CA GLN A 163 -19.28 11.08 2.41
C GLN A 163 -18.77 9.66 2.15
N PRO A 164 -19.65 8.69 1.87
CA PRO A 164 -19.23 7.40 1.34
C PRO A 164 -18.42 7.54 0.06
N TYR A 165 -17.38 6.73 -0.09
CA TYR A 165 -16.61 6.62 -1.34
C TYR A 165 -16.53 5.17 -1.81
N ASP A 166 -16.29 4.23 -0.91
CA ASP A 166 -16.39 2.81 -1.21
C ASP A 166 -16.96 2.05 0.01
N PRO A 167 -18.20 1.52 -0.07
CA PRO A 167 -19.14 1.64 -1.19
C PRO A 167 -19.84 3.02 -1.25
N GLU A 168 -20.13 3.54 -2.44
CA GLU A 168 -20.73 4.87 -2.66
C GLU A 168 -22.14 5.02 -2.07
N GLU A 169 -22.94 3.95 -2.06
CA GLU A 169 -24.31 3.96 -1.57
C GLU A 169 -24.43 3.59 -0.08
N LEU A 170 -23.33 3.71 0.67
CA LEU A 170 -23.35 3.47 2.12
C LEU A 170 -24.32 4.43 2.82
N THR A 171 -25.25 3.88 3.61
CA THR A 171 -26.16 4.69 4.43
C THR A 171 -25.83 4.58 5.91
N SER A 172 -26.23 5.59 6.70
CA SER A 172 -26.05 5.63 8.16
C SER A 172 -27.06 4.79 8.95
N SER A 173 -27.92 4.03 8.26
CA SER A 173 -28.90 3.13 8.89
C SER A 173 -28.21 1.98 9.62
N GLU A 174 -28.77 1.55 10.75
CA GLU A 174 -28.16 0.51 11.60
C GLU A 174 -27.95 -0.81 10.83
N GLU A 175 -28.90 -1.17 9.99
CA GLU A 175 -28.92 -2.38 9.17
C GLU A 175 -27.81 -2.37 8.12
N SER A 176 -27.61 -1.22 7.47
CA SER A 176 -26.57 -0.99 6.46
C SER A 176 -25.19 -1.12 7.10
N LEU A 177 -24.98 -0.41 8.20
CA LEU A 177 -23.71 -0.42 8.93
C LEU A 177 -23.39 -1.80 9.51
N ALA A 178 -24.40 -2.52 10.02
CA ALA A 178 -24.25 -3.89 10.51
C ALA A 178 -23.87 -4.87 9.39
N PHE A 179 -24.46 -4.72 8.20
CA PHE A 179 -24.13 -5.53 7.04
C PHE A 179 -22.68 -5.32 6.62
N ILE A 180 -22.28 -4.06 6.47
CA ILE A 180 -20.94 -3.64 6.05
C ILE A 180 -19.88 -4.17 7.01
N ALA A 181 -20.07 -3.98 8.31
CA ALA A 181 -19.12 -4.46 9.31
C ALA A 181 -18.90 -5.98 9.31
N SER A 182 -19.88 -6.73 8.79
CA SER A 182 -19.83 -8.20 8.71
C SER A 182 -19.25 -8.73 7.39
N HIS A 183 -19.28 -7.93 6.31
CA HIS A 183 -19.02 -8.42 4.95
C HIS A 183 -17.94 -7.63 4.21
N GLN A 184 -17.68 -6.38 4.58
CA GLN A 184 -16.62 -5.56 4.00
C GLN A 184 -15.37 -5.55 4.88
N LYS A 185 -14.23 -5.71 4.21
CA LYS A 185 -12.91 -5.67 4.85
C LYS A 185 -12.42 -4.24 5.08
N VAL A 186 -12.81 -3.32 4.22
CA VAL A 186 -12.40 -1.91 4.20
C VAL A 186 -13.62 -1.09 3.79
N VAL A 187 -13.79 0.07 4.41
CA VAL A 187 -14.76 1.08 4.01
C VAL A 187 -14.00 2.39 3.84
N THR A 188 -14.16 3.03 2.69
CA THR A 188 -13.51 4.30 2.40
C THR A 188 -14.53 5.42 2.48
N LEU A 189 -14.24 6.43 3.30
CA LEU A 189 -15.01 7.66 3.40
C LEU A 189 -14.15 8.84 2.92
N LEU A 190 -14.78 9.82 2.27
CA LEU A 190 -14.21 11.14 2.07
C LEU A 190 -14.59 12.03 3.24
N SER A 191 -13.59 12.60 3.92
CA SER A 191 -13.83 13.57 4.97
C SER A 191 -14.37 14.89 4.41
N PRO A 192 -14.90 15.80 5.26
CA PRO A 192 -15.25 17.16 4.85
C PRO A 192 -14.08 17.95 4.22
N ARG A 193 -12.83 17.53 4.44
CA ARG A 193 -11.62 18.07 3.81
C ARG A 193 -11.26 17.40 2.47
N ASN A 194 -12.13 16.55 1.95
CA ASN A 194 -11.91 15.73 0.75
C ASN A 194 -10.65 14.83 0.86
N VAL A 195 -10.43 14.26 2.05
CA VAL A 195 -9.36 13.29 2.29
C VAL A 195 -9.99 11.90 2.42
N ALA A 196 -9.43 10.93 1.71
CA ALA A 196 -9.84 9.54 1.83
C ALA A 196 -9.35 8.94 3.15
N ILE A 197 -10.26 8.32 3.89
CA ILE A 197 -9.96 7.57 5.10
C ILE A 197 -10.49 6.16 4.91
N GLU A 198 -9.59 5.19 5.05
CA GLU A 198 -9.90 3.77 4.94
C GLU A 198 -10.02 3.18 6.35
N PHE A 199 -11.23 2.75 6.69
CA PHE A 199 -11.49 1.98 7.90
C PHE A 199 -11.41 0.49 7.61
N HIS A 200 -10.31 -0.11 8.01
CA HIS A 200 -10.03 -1.53 7.86
C HIS A 200 -10.61 -2.33 9.04
N THR A 201 -11.23 -3.46 8.76
CA THR A 201 -11.56 -4.50 9.76
C THR A 201 -10.68 -5.74 9.61
N LYS A 202 -9.92 -5.81 8.52
CA LYS A 202 -8.90 -6.82 8.23
C LYS A 202 -7.70 -6.14 7.59
N ILE A 203 -6.50 -6.60 7.92
CA ILE A 203 -5.24 -6.10 7.36
C ILE A 203 -4.95 -6.73 5.99
N ASP A 204 -5.46 -7.94 5.77
CA ASP A 204 -5.27 -8.76 4.60
C ASP A 204 -6.61 -9.09 3.92
N ASN A 205 -6.58 -9.77 2.76
CA ASN A 205 -7.80 -10.02 1.99
C ASN A 205 -8.68 -11.11 2.62
N THR A 206 -8.08 -12.08 3.32
CA THR A 206 -8.81 -13.22 3.88
C THR A 206 -9.03 -13.13 5.39
N GLY A 207 -8.16 -12.46 6.13
CA GLY A 207 -8.07 -12.48 7.60
C GLY A 207 -7.09 -13.50 8.16
N SER A 208 -6.23 -14.11 7.33
CA SER A 208 -5.47 -15.32 7.70
C SER A 208 -4.01 -15.09 8.08
N VAL A 209 -3.36 -14.06 7.53
CA VAL A 209 -1.95 -13.74 7.78
C VAL A 209 -1.86 -12.86 9.02
N PHE A 210 -2.52 -11.69 8.98
CA PHE A 210 -2.55 -10.74 10.09
C PHE A 210 -3.94 -10.66 10.68
N ARG A 211 -4.10 -11.23 11.88
CA ARG A 211 -5.38 -11.18 12.61
C ARG A 211 -5.58 -9.78 13.18
N ALA A 212 -6.61 -9.08 12.72
CA ALA A 212 -6.92 -7.72 13.17
C ALA A 212 -7.02 -7.57 14.70
N ALA A 213 -7.66 -8.54 15.38
CA ALA A 213 -7.77 -8.53 16.84
C ALA A 213 -6.39 -8.59 17.53
N GLN A 214 -5.49 -9.45 17.05
CA GLN A 214 -4.14 -9.57 17.58
C GLN A 214 -3.33 -8.28 17.35
N MET A 215 -3.49 -7.64 16.19
CA MET A 215 -2.81 -6.38 15.89
C MET A 215 -3.33 -5.23 16.75
N LEU A 216 -4.65 -5.17 16.96
CA LEU A 216 -5.23 -4.24 17.93
C LEU A 216 -4.70 -4.52 19.34
N GLU A 217 -4.52 -5.77 19.77
CA GLU A 217 -3.95 -6.08 21.09
C GLU A 217 -2.47 -5.70 21.22
N LYS A 218 -1.67 -5.97 20.18
CA LYS A 218 -0.22 -5.67 20.15
C LYS A 218 0.11 -4.19 19.90
N ARG A 219 -0.89 -3.35 19.58
CA ARG A 219 -0.68 -1.93 19.24
C ARG A 219 0.11 -1.19 20.31
N GLN A 220 0.98 -0.29 19.89
CA GLN A 220 1.81 0.52 20.78
C GLN A 220 1.36 1.98 20.78
N PRO A 221 1.37 2.65 21.94
CA PRO A 221 1.03 4.06 22.01
C PRO A 221 2.16 4.89 21.41
N THR A 222 1.81 5.97 20.70
CA THR A 222 2.76 6.96 20.22
C THR A 222 2.09 8.32 20.05
N SER A 223 2.88 9.36 19.76
CA SER A 223 2.39 10.69 19.41
C SER A 223 2.76 11.00 17.97
N ILE A 224 1.75 11.17 17.12
CA ILE A 224 1.92 11.54 15.71
C ILE A 224 1.50 12.99 15.54
N ASN A 225 2.47 13.85 15.23
CA ASN A 225 2.26 15.29 15.07
C ASN A 225 1.43 15.92 16.22
N GLY A 226 1.74 15.57 17.47
CA GLY A 226 1.07 16.09 18.67
C GLY A 226 -0.28 15.44 19.02
N VAL A 227 -0.72 14.40 18.30
CA VAL A 227 -1.91 13.60 18.66
C VAL A 227 -1.49 12.22 19.16
N ASN A 228 -1.91 11.88 20.37
CA ASN A 228 -1.71 10.55 20.93
C ASN A 228 -2.59 9.53 20.21
N THR A 229 -1.96 8.45 19.73
CA THR A 229 -2.62 7.40 18.95
C THR A 229 -1.94 6.05 19.18
N TRP A 230 -2.39 5.04 18.45
CA TRP A 230 -1.84 3.69 18.50
C TRP A 230 -1.36 3.23 17.14
N VAL A 231 -0.19 2.60 17.10
CA VAL A 231 0.49 2.16 15.88
C VAL A 231 0.89 0.69 15.97
N MET A 232 1.20 0.11 14.81
CA MET A 232 1.74 -1.24 14.74
C MET A 232 3.19 -1.25 15.27
N PRO A 233 3.56 -2.24 16.11
CA PRO A 233 4.96 -2.41 16.52
C PRO A 233 5.91 -2.45 15.33
N ILE A 234 7.13 -1.95 15.49
CA ILE A 234 8.08 -1.78 14.37
C ILE A 234 8.39 -3.08 13.63
N ASN A 235 8.56 -4.19 14.35
CA ASN A 235 8.80 -5.51 13.78
C ASN A 235 7.59 -6.04 13.00
N GLU A 236 6.39 -5.93 13.58
CA GLU A 236 5.13 -6.26 12.94
C GLU A 236 4.93 -5.44 11.66
N LEU A 237 5.19 -4.12 11.73
CA LEU A 237 5.06 -3.20 10.61
C LEU A 237 6.04 -3.53 9.48
N PHE A 238 7.29 -3.83 9.79
CA PHE A 238 8.29 -4.18 8.79
C PHE A 238 7.91 -5.46 8.03
N VAL A 239 7.50 -6.51 8.76
CA VAL A 239 7.04 -7.77 8.17
C VAL A 239 5.78 -7.54 7.33
N TYR A 240 4.83 -6.76 7.86
CA TYR A 240 3.62 -6.38 7.17
C TYR A 240 3.92 -5.64 5.85
N LEU A 241 4.79 -4.64 5.85
CA LEU A 241 5.11 -3.86 4.64
C LEU A 241 5.85 -4.71 3.61
N CYS A 242 6.82 -5.52 4.01
CA CYS A 242 7.48 -6.48 3.10
C CYS A 242 6.44 -7.35 2.37
N TRP A 243 5.50 -7.92 3.12
CA TRP A 243 4.44 -8.74 2.55
C TRP A 243 3.44 -7.91 1.72
N HIS A 244 2.96 -6.78 2.23
CA HIS A 244 1.97 -5.93 1.57
C HIS A 244 2.47 -5.40 0.23
N HIS A 245 3.72 -4.95 0.14
CA HIS A 245 4.30 -4.44 -1.10
C HIS A 245 4.42 -5.54 -2.18
N THR A 246 4.64 -6.81 -1.80
CA THR A 246 4.60 -7.92 -2.77
C THR A 246 3.21 -8.12 -3.38
N LYS A 247 2.12 -7.80 -2.67
CA LYS A 247 0.76 -7.86 -3.21
C LYS A 247 0.53 -6.88 -4.36
N HIS A 248 1.34 -5.84 -4.41
CA HIS A 248 1.36 -4.84 -5.48
C HIS A 248 2.66 -4.89 -6.30
N TYR A 249 3.38 -6.02 -6.21
CA TYR A 249 4.59 -6.30 -6.99
C TYR A 249 5.65 -5.20 -6.90
N TRP A 250 5.75 -4.50 -5.77
CA TRP A 250 6.68 -3.40 -5.60
C TRP A 250 6.67 -2.34 -6.73
N SER A 251 5.52 -2.12 -7.38
CA SER A 251 5.31 -1.16 -8.47
C SER A 251 5.62 0.31 -8.17
N ARG A 252 5.82 0.70 -6.90
CA ARG A 252 6.12 2.09 -6.50
C ARG A 252 7.43 2.19 -5.73
N LEU A 253 8.25 3.20 -6.04
CA LEU A 253 9.56 3.38 -5.43
C LEU A 253 9.52 3.89 -3.98
N HIS A 254 8.47 4.62 -3.58
CA HIS A 254 8.35 5.07 -2.18
C HIS A 254 8.31 3.89 -1.19
N TRP A 255 7.93 2.69 -1.62
CA TRP A 255 7.99 1.49 -0.79
C TRP A 255 9.43 1.08 -0.43
N LEU A 256 10.42 1.36 -1.29
CA LEU A 256 11.83 1.20 -0.94
C LEU A 256 12.23 2.22 0.14
N VAL A 257 11.74 3.45 0.02
CA VAL A 257 11.99 4.52 1.01
C VAL A 257 11.37 4.13 2.36
N ASP A 258 10.13 3.65 2.39
CA ASP A 258 9.45 3.23 3.63
C ASP A 258 10.24 2.19 4.41
N ILE A 259 10.77 1.17 3.72
CA ILE A 259 11.52 0.13 4.42
C ILE A 259 12.91 0.60 4.86
N THR A 260 13.62 1.37 4.02
CA THR A 260 14.92 1.91 4.40
C THR A 260 14.79 2.89 5.57
N ALA A 261 13.71 3.68 5.61
CA ALA A 261 13.36 4.54 6.74
C ALA A 261 13.18 3.75 8.05
N ILE A 262 12.42 2.65 8.01
CA ILE A 262 12.23 1.79 9.19
C ILE A 262 13.54 1.09 9.58
N ARG A 263 14.30 0.58 8.61
CA ARG A 263 15.59 -0.10 8.85
C ARG A 263 16.61 0.82 9.55
N ASN A 264 16.58 2.12 9.27
CA ASN A 264 17.48 3.11 9.86
C ASN A 264 17.00 3.65 11.22
N HIS A 265 15.80 3.27 11.67
CA HIS A 265 15.28 3.71 12.96
C HIS A 265 16.04 3.04 14.11
N GLN A 266 16.31 3.78 15.20
CA GLN A 266 17.12 3.29 16.33
C GLN A 266 16.56 2.03 17.00
N ASP A 267 15.23 1.87 17.01
CA ASP A 267 14.56 0.72 17.61
C ASP A 267 14.48 -0.50 16.67
N PHE A 268 14.99 -0.38 15.44
CA PHE A 268 14.99 -1.47 14.48
C PHE A 268 16.02 -2.53 14.85
N LYS A 269 15.56 -3.78 14.98
CA LYS A 269 16.42 -4.94 15.22
C LYS A 269 16.08 -6.05 14.25
N LEU A 270 17.04 -6.39 13.40
CA LEU A 270 16.87 -7.39 12.34
C LEU A 270 16.48 -8.76 12.91
N GLU A 271 17.06 -9.18 14.02
CA GLU A 271 16.76 -10.48 14.65
C GLU A 271 15.30 -10.58 15.10
N GLU A 272 14.76 -9.52 15.72
CA GLU A 272 13.35 -9.46 16.17
C GLU A 272 12.38 -9.44 14.97
N VAL A 273 12.77 -8.77 13.88
CA VAL A 273 12.00 -8.76 12.63
C VAL A 273 11.98 -10.14 11.97
N LEU A 274 13.12 -10.83 11.91
CA LEU A 274 13.19 -12.17 11.34
C LEU A 274 12.41 -13.17 12.19
N ALA A 275 12.51 -13.11 13.52
CA ALA A 275 11.70 -13.92 14.42
C ALA A 275 10.19 -13.67 14.20
N CYS A 276 9.78 -12.40 14.16
CA CYS A 276 8.41 -12.00 13.83
C CYS A 276 7.98 -12.54 12.45
N ALA A 277 8.85 -12.50 11.44
CA ALA A 277 8.54 -13.01 10.11
C ALA A 277 8.29 -14.53 10.13
N GLU A 278 9.06 -15.29 10.91
CA GLU A 278 8.85 -16.73 11.05
C GLU A 278 7.52 -17.06 11.76
N GLU A 279 7.08 -16.25 12.74
CA GLU A 279 5.75 -16.41 13.38
C GLU A 279 4.58 -16.34 12.38
N TYR A 280 4.71 -15.49 11.35
CA TYR A 280 3.72 -15.36 10.28
C TYR A 280 3.97 -16.26 9.07
N ALA A 281 4.99 -17.12 9.12
CA ALA A 281 5.48 -17.89 7.97
C ALA A 281 5.84 -17.01 6.75
N LEU A 282 6.34 -15.81 7.01
CA LEU A 282 6.79 -14.80 6.04
C LEU A 282 8.31 -14.64 5.97
N GLY A 283 9.08 -15.52 6.63
CA GLY A 283 10.54 -15.45 6.68
C GLY A 283 11.22 -15.37 5.31
N SER A 284 10.77 -16.16 4.33
CA SER A 284 11.27 -16.09 2.95
C SER A 284 10.93 -14.77 2.27
N THR A 285 9.74 -14.22 2.53
CA THR A 285 9.31 -12.92 1.98
C THR A 285 10.20 -11.81 2.50
N VAL A 286 10.42 -11.75 3.81
CA VAL A 286 11.25 -10.70 4.43
C VAL A 286 12.70 -10.81 3.97
N ARG A 287 13.28 -12.01 3.96
CA ARG A 287 14.65 -12.23 3.44
C ARG A 287 14.80 -11.80 1.99
N SER A 288 13.85 -12.15 1.12
CA SER A 288 13.89 -11.71 -0.28
C SER A 288 13.71 -10.20 -0.44
N CYS A 289 12.92 -9.55 0.40
CA CYS A 289 12.78 -8.08 0.37
C CYS A 289 14.07 -7.37 0.84
N LEU A 290 14.76 -7.91 1.85
CA LEU A 290 16.05 -7.41 2.30
C LEU A 290 17.12 -7.54 1.21
N GLU A 291 17.24 -8.73 0.60
CA GLU A 291 18.18 -8.95 -0.51
C GLU A 291 17.85 -8.06 -1.73
N MET A 292 16.56 -7.84 -2.02
CA MET A 292 16.13 -6.88 -3.04
C MET A 292 16.57 -5.44 -2.72
N MET A 293 16.56 -5.02 -1.45
CA MET A 293 17.02 -3.68 -1.07
C MET A 293 18.51 -3.52 -1.26
N ASP A 294 19.29 -4.53 -0.88
CA ASP A 294 20.72 -4.53 -1.08
C ASP A 294 21.04 -4.52 -2.59
N TYR A 295 20.27 -5.26 -3.40
CA TYR A 295 20.34 -5.19 -4.87
C TYR A 295 20.12 -3.76 -5.41
N PHE A 296 19.03 -3.10 -5.04
CA PHE A 296 18.71 -1.74 -5.48
C PHE A 296 19.60 -0.64 -4.85
N SER A 297 20.39 -0.96 -3.83
CA SER A 297 21.33 -0.01 -3.22
C SER A 297 22.48 0.37 -4.15
N ALA A 298 22.90 -0.56 -5.03
CA ALA A 298 23.95 -0.38 -6.04
C ALA A 298 23.48 -0.90 -7.42
N PRO A 299 22.47 -0.26 -8.05
CA PRO A 299 21.82 -0.75 -9.26
C PRO A 299 22.72 -0.74 -10.50
N THR A 300 23.88 -0.06 -10.44
CA THR A 300 24.88 -0.02 -11.51
C THR A 300 25.92 -1.14 -11.43
N GLN A 301 26.01 -1.82 -10.27
CA GLN A 301 27.04 -2.83 -10.01
C GLN A 301 26.44 -4.23 -9.86
N ASN A 302 25.26 -4.32 -9.23
CA ASN A 302 24.66 -5.60 -8.89
C ASN A 302 23.98 -6.26 -10.10
N SER A 303 24.19 -7.56 -10.27
CA SER A 303 23.51 -8.37 -11.28
C SER A 303 22.27 -9.05 -10.72
N ILE A 304 21.18 -9.08 -11.50
CA ILE A 304 19.95 -9.82 -11.15
C ILE A 304 20.23 -11.33 -11.03
N GLU A 305 21.21 -11.84 -11.78
CA GLU A 305 21.51 -13.28 -11.81
C GLU A 305 22.23 -13.79 -10.55
N ASP A 306 22.79 -12.90 -9.74
CA ASP A 306 23.46 -13.25 -8.48
C ASP A 306 22.46 -13.45 -7.34
N LEU A 307 21.20 -13.02 -7.54
CA LEU A 307 20.14 -13.12 -6.54
C LEU A 307 19.66 -14.56 -6.34
N THR A 308 19.23 -14.85 -5.11
CA THR A 308 18.52 -16.10 -4.80
C THR A 308 17.28 -16.26 -5.70
N PRO A 309 16.82 -17.49 -5.99
CA PRO A 309 15.74 -17.72 -6.95
C PRO A 309 14.46 -16.92 -6.66
N ASN A 310 14.05 -16.86 -5.39
CA ASN A 310 12.85 -16.12 -4.97
C ASN A 310 13.04 -14.60 -5.17
N THR A 311 14.19 -14.07 -4.76
CA THR A 311 14.51 -12.65 -4.90
C THR A 311 14.67 -12.25 -6.36
N ARG A 312 15.23 -13.12 -7.19
CA ARG A 312 15.33 -12.91 -8.64
C ARG A 312 13.96 -12.78 -9.29
N GLU A 313 13.02 -13.66 -8.95
CA GLU A 313 11.63 -13.56 -9.43
C GLU A 313 10.96 -12.28 -8.93
N LEU A 314 11.16 -11.94 -7.65
CA LEU A 314 10.64 -10.72 -7.03
C LEU A 314 11.16 -9.47 -7.76
N VAL A 315 12.49 -9.33 -7.91
CA VAL A 315 13.15 -8.18 -8.56
C VAL A 315 12.69 -8.03 -10.00
N ARG A 316 12.71 -9.11 -10.79
CA ARG A 316 12.26 -9.08 -12.20
C ARG A 316 10.82 -8.61 -12.31
N THR A 317 9.93 -9.19 -11.51
CA THR A 317 8.51 -8.80 -11.51
C THR A 317 8.32 -7.37 -11.05
N SER A 318 9.13 -6.92 -10.08
CA SER A 318 9.06 -5.56 -9.54
C SER A 318 9.50 -4.51 -10.55
N ILE A 319 10.61 -4.74 -11.25
CA ILE A 319 11.08 -3.84 -12.32
C ILE A 319 10.01 -3.73 -13.42
N LEU A 320 9.42 -4.85 -13.84
CA LEU A 320 8.32 -4.83 -14.80
C LEU A 320 7.10 -4.09 -14.27
N ALA A 321 6.72 -4.30 -13.01
CA ALA A 321 5.57 -3.63 -12.41
C ALA A 321 5.80 -2.12 -12.22
N MET A 322 7.04 -1.68 -11.98
CA MET A 322 7.40 -0.26 -11.91
C MET A 322 7.33 0.44 -13.28
N HIS A 323 7.36 -0.31 -14.38
CA HIS A 323 7.29 0.22 -15.75
C HIS A 323 5.95 -0.07 -16.44
N GLY A 324 5.20 -1.05 -15.94
CA GLY A 324 3.89 -1.42 -16.43
C GLY A 324 2.81 -0.39 -16.09
N ASP A 325 1.72 -0.46 -16.84
CA ASP A 325 0.51 0.31 -16.57
C ASP A 325 -0.46 -0.46 -15.66
N VAL A 326 -1.64 0.13 -15.45
CA VAL A 326 -2.72 -0.47 -14.64
C VAL A 326 -3.18 -1.80 -15.24
N GLU A 327 -3.21 -1.93 -16.57
CA GLU A 327 -3.60 -3.18 -17.24
C GLU A 327 -2.58 -4.30 -16.96
N PHE A 328 -1.28 -3.96 -16.98
CA PHE A 328 -0.22 -4.88 -16.63
C PHE A 328 -0.34 -5.36 -15.19
N GLU A 329 -0.57 -4.46 -14.23
CA GLU A 329 -0.80 -4.83 -12.83
C GLU A 329 -2.02 -5.76 -12.67
N HIS A 330 -3.12 -5.46 -13.37
CA HIS A 330 -4.29 -6.35 -13.40
C HIS A 330 -3.96 -7.74 -13.99
N SER A 331 -3.12 -7.79 -15.02
CA SER A 331 -2.68 -9.04 -15.64
C SER A 331 -1.87 -9.91 -14.66
N LEU A 332 -1.01 -9.28 -13.85
CA LEU A 332 -0.26 -9.94 -12.79
C LEU A 332 -1.21 -10.42 -11.69
N SER A 333 -2.17 -9.59 -11.28
CA SER A 333 -3.12 -9.94 -10.22
C SER A 333 -3.96 -11.18 -10.54
N ARG A 334 -4.19 -11.49 -11.83
CA ARG A 334 -4.88 -12.73 -12.27
C ARG A 334 -4.04 -13.99 -12.09
N LYS A 335 -2.71 -13.85 -12.00
CA LYS A 335 -1.75 -14.95 -11.83
C LYS A 335 -1.47 -15.29 -10.37
N LYS A 336 -2.00 -14.51 -9.42
CA LYS A 336 -1.74 -14.72 -7.99
C LYS A 336 -2.18 -16.13 -7.54
N PRO A 337 -1.34 -16.88 -6.80
CA PRO A 337 -1.70 -18.18 -6.26
C PRO A 337 -2.87 -18.10 -5.27
N THR A 338 -2.92 -17.04 -4.47
CA THR A 338 -4.01 -16.74 -3.52
C THR A 338 -4.23 -15.21 -3.45
N PRO A 339 -5.29 -14.68 -2.82
CA PRO A 339 -5.51 -13.24 -2.74
C PRO A 339 -4.45 -12.53 -1.89
N ASP A 340 -3.79 -13.25 -1.01
CA ASP A 340 -2.84 -12.70 -0.04
C ASP A 340 -1.38 -12.91 -0.43
N PHE A 341 -1.09 -13.77 -1.41
CA PHE A 341 0.27 -14.05 -1.86
C PHE A 341 0.38 -13.87 -3.37
N SER A 342 1.34 -13.04 -3.79
CA SER A 342 1.60 -12.78 -5.20
C SER A 342 2.48 -13.83 -5.85
N PHE A 343 3.38 -14.42 -5.08
CA PHE A 343 4.34 -15.41 -5.55
C PHE A 343 4.08 -16.76 -4.88
N ALA A 344 4.25 -17.85 -5.63
CA ALA A 344 3.94 -19.20 -5.14
C ALA A 344 4.86 -19.60 -3.96
N TRP A 345 6.12 -19.16 -3.98
CA TRP A 345 7.10 -19.46 -2.93
C TRP A 345 6.83 -18.76 -1.58
N GLN A 346 5.90 -17.80 -1.53
CA GLN A 346 5.51 -17.15 -0.27
C GLN A 346 4.56 -18.00 0.58
N THR A 347 4.02 -19.09 0.03
CA THR A 347 3.04 -19.91 0.72
C THR A 347 3.16 -21.38 0.35
N SER A 348 2.44 -22.25 1.06
CA SER A 348 2.53 -23.69 0.81
C SER A 348 1.60 -24.15 -0.31
N ASN A 349 1.98 -25.20 -1.02
CA ASN A 349 1.11 -25.86 -2.00
C ASN A 349 -0.23 -26.27 -1.39
N ALA A 350 -0.23 -26.75 -0.14
CA ALA A 350 -1.44 -27.11 0.59
C ALA A 350 -2.40 -25.90 0.74
N HIS A 351 -1.88 -24.72 1.09
CA HIS A 351 -2.70 -23.51 1.20
C HIS A 351 -3.27 -23.09 -0.17
N ILE A 352 -2.46 -23.16 -1.24
CA ILE A 352 -2.92 -22.86 -2.61
C ILE A 352 -4.03 -23.82 -3.04
N TRP A 353 -3.85 -25.12 -2.80
CA TRP A 353 -4.85 -26.14 -3.10
C TRP A 353 -6.13 -25.95 -2.30
N GLN A 354 -6.01 -25.67 -0.99
CA GLN A 354 -7.15 -25.37 -0.13
C GLN A 354 -7.92 -24.14 -0.62
N TRP A 355 -7.22 -23.08 -1.03
CA TRP A 355 -7.83 -21.87 -1.59
C TRP A 355 -8.60 -22.15 -2.88
N LYS A 356 -8.03 -22.95 -3.79
CA LYS A 356 -8.68 -23.36 -5.04
C LYS A 356 -9.90 -24.23 -4.76
N LEU A 357 -9.76 -25.24 -3.90
CA LEU A 357 -10.83 -26.16 -3.52
C LEU A 357 -11.99 -25.44 -2.85
N LEU A 358 -11.72 -24.51 -1.93
CA LEU A 358 -12.76 -23.74 -1.23
C LEU A 358 -13.27 -22.55 -2.04
N GLY A 359 -12.76 -22.34 -3.26
CA GLY A 359 -13.12 -21.21 -4.10
C GLY A 359 -14.60 -21.16 -4.47
N TRP A 360 -15.25 -22.32 -4.61
CA TRP A 360 -16.69 -22.39 -4.89
C TRP A 360 -17.53 -21.76 -3.78
N LYS A 361 -17.06 -21.74 -2.53
CA LYS A 361 -17.78 -21.09 -1.41
C LYS A 361 -17.92 -19.57 -1.58
N ARG A 362 -17.14 -18.95 -2.47
CA ARG A 362 -17.19 -17.50 -2.73
C ARG A 362 -18.50 -17.06 -3.35
N ILE A 363 -19.20 -17.93 -4.09
CA ILE A 363 -20.52 -17.63 -4.64
C ILE A 363 -21.60 -17.44 -3.56
N PHE A 364 -21.31 -17.80 -2.30
CA PHE A 364 -22.19 -17.58 -1.16
C PHE A 364 -21.82 -16.32 -0.36
N ARG A 365 -20.79 -15.55 -0.77
CA ARG A 365 -20.39 -14.31 -0.08
C ARG A 365 -21.30 -13.16 -0.52
N PRO A 366 -22.06 -12.55 0.41
CA PRO A 366 -22.86 -11.37 0.11
C PRO A 366 -21.99 -10.17 -0.30
N THR A 367 -22.47 -9.37 -1.24
CA THR A 367 -21.89 -8.04 -1.55
C THR A 367 -22.81 -6.93 -1.06
N TYR A 368 -22.29 -5.71 -0.91
CA TYR A 368 -23.12 -4.58 -0.51
C TYR A 368 -24.18 -4.24 -1.57
N ASP A 369 -23.88 -4.40 -2.86
CA ASP A 369 -24.88 -4.29 -3.94
C ASP A 369 -26.08 -5.22 -3.75
N ASN A 370 -25.85 -6.42 -3.20
CA ASN A 370 -26.96 -7.34 -2.88
C ASN A 370 -27.81 -6.82 -1.72
N TYR A 371 -27.17 -6.19 -0.74
CA TYR A 371 -27.89 -5.56 0.36
C TYR A 371 -28.72 -4.37 -0.14
N ILE A 372 -28.16 -3.51 -0.99
CA ILE A 372 -28.88 -2.37 -1.59
C ILE A 372 -30.09 -2.85 -2.40
N ALA A 373 -29.92 -3.89 -3.22
CA ALA A 373 -31.01 -4.42 -4.04
C ALA A 373 -32.19 -4.93 -3.21
N TRP A 374 -31.92 -5.57 -2.07
CA TRP A 374 -32.95 -6.15 -1.19
C TRP A 374 -32.59 -5.93 0.28
N PRO A 375 -32.80 -4.74 0.87
CA PRO A 375 -32.31 -4.44 2.22
C PRO A 375 -33.05 -5.25 3.28
N LEU A 376 -32.36 -6.21 3.88
CA LEU A 376 -32.87 -7.06 4.96
C LEU A 376 -32.46 -6.52 6.32
N THR A 377 -33.37 -6.63 7.30
CA THR A 377 -33.04 -6.35 8.69
C THR A 377 -31.96 -7.31 9.19
N LYS A 378 -31.16 -6.87 10.17
CA LYS A 378 -29.99 -7.60 10.70
C LYS A 378 -30.25 -9.08 10.98
N ARG A 379 -31.43 -9.43 11.50
CA ARG A 379 -31.84 -10.81 11.82
C ARG A 379 -31.98 -11.71 10.59
N TRP A 380 -32.18 -11.15 9.40
CA TRP A 380 -32.42 -11.88 8.16
C TRP A 380 -31.24 -11.82 7.19
N GLN A 381 -30.18 -11.06 7.48
CA GLN A 381 -29.02 -10.91 6.58
C GLN A 381 -28.28 -12.22 6.30
N TRP A 382 -28.44 -13.26 7.14
CA TRP A 382 -27.90 -14.58 6.85
C TRP A 382 -28.48 -15.21 5.57
N ILE A 383 -29.70 -14.79 5.16
CA ILE A 383 -30.37 -15.26 3.94
C ILE A 383 -29.56 -14.91 2.69
N TYR A 384 -28.81 -13.80 2.68
CA TYR A 384 -28.00 -13.43 1.51
C TYR A 384 -27.04 -14.54 1.08
N ARG A 385 -26.53 -15.32 2.03
CA ARG A 385 -25.66 -16.46 1.72
C ARG A 385 -26.39 -17.51 0.88
N LEU A 386 -27.69 -17.73 1.12
CA LEU A 386 -28.49 -18.70 0.38
C LEU A 386 -28.96 -18.19 -0.98
N ILE A 387 -29.31 -16.90 -1.08
CA ILE A 387 -29.87 -16.33 -2.31
C ILE A 387 -28.80 -15.89 -3.31
N ARG A 388 -27.57 -15.60 -2.86
CA ARG A 388 -26.49 -15.10 -3.73
C ARG A 388 -26.19 -16.00 -4.94
N PRO A 389 -26.12 -17.34 -4.83
CA PRO A 389 -25.89 -18.20 -5.99
C PRO A 389 -26.95 -18.04 -7.08
N PHE A 390 -28.21 -17.83 -6.71
CA PHE A 390 -29.30 -17.63 -7.67
C PHE A 390 -29.22 -16.26 -8.34
N ASN A 391 -28.88 -15.21 -7.57
CA ASN A 391 -28.68 -13.87 -8.13
C ASN A 391 -27.48 -13.84 -9.10
N GLU A 392 -26.36 -14.48 -8.76
CA GLU A 392 -25.21 -14.65 -9.65
C GLU A 392 -25.58 -15.38 -10.96
N ALA A 393 -26.37 -16.45 -10.87
CA ALA A 393 -26.85 -17.15 -12.05
C ALA A 393 -27.71 -16.23 -12.92
N TYR A 394 -28.66 -15.50 -12.32
CA TYR A 394 -29.54 -14.57 -13.02
C TYR A 394 -28.76 -13.47 -13.76
N ILE A 395 -27.82 -12.79 -13.09
CA ILE A 395 -27.00 -11.73 -13.69
C ILE A 395 -26.21 -12.27 -14.91
N ARG A 396 -25.62 -13.47 -14.78
CA ARG A 396 -24.88 -14.10 -15.90
C ARG A 396 -25.78 -14.48 -17.07
N PHE A 397 -27.02 -14.89 -16.80
CA PHE A 397 -27.99 -15.17 -17.86
C PHE A 397 -28.43 -13.89 -18.56
N ASP A 398 -28.63 -12.80 -17.83
CA ASP A 398 -29.05 -11.51 -18.40
C ASP A 398 -27.95 -10.86 -19.25
N GLN A 399 -26.69 -10.89 -18.76
CA GLN A 399 -25.53 -10.43 -19.53
C GLN A 399 -25.27 -11.24 -20.81
N LYS A 400 -25.69 -12.51 -20.86
CA LYS A 400 -25.63 -13.34 -22.08
C LYS A 400 -26.78 -13.08 -23.06
N ARG A 401 -27.85 -12.41 -22.64
CA ARG A 401 -28.96 -12.01 -23.52
C ARG A 401 -28.73 -10.63 -24.12
N ASN A 402 -27.94 -9.79 -23.45
CA ASN A 402 -27.61 -8.42 -23.86
C ASN A 402 -26.25 -8.29 -24.59
N ASN A 403 -25.53 -9.40 -24.76
CA ASN A 403 -24.39 -9.56 -25.68
C ASN A 403 -24.79 -10.52 -26.79
#